data_AF-A0A3C2AM51-F1
#
_entry.id   AF-A0A3C2AM51-F1
#
_cell.length_a   1.000
_cell.length_b   1.000
_cell.length_c   1.000
_cell.angle_alpha   90.00
_cell.angle_beta   90.00
_cell.angle_gamma   90.00
#
_symmetry.space_group_name_H-M   'P 1'
#
loop_
_entity.id
_entity.type
_entity.pdbx_description
1 polymer ?
#
loop_
_entity_poly.entity_id
_entity_poly.type
_entity_poly.pdbx_seq_one_letter_code
_entity_poly.pdbx_strand_id
1 'polypeptide(L)'
;MKSILRLFLLLLIPVFATAQQDPQFTFNNELNSYVNPSFVINDYKLNVIAQHRQQWVGFDGAPVVTLINASYNIEKARSGIGISLLSDQLGAQYNGAAVINYAFDGRIGEHHLIPGIQMGLLLNTLDGSELDPIDGGDPNIVSEKGRAMTFDLGLSLAYRWKRLAIGFSTKHLTAPTLKYSDSNAVSEYTVARHYYFYSSYEAHLGKHLLLKPITFLKTDAASTQFDAQLWVRWQRSREGV
;
A
#
# COMPACT_ATOMS: atom_id res chain seq x y z
N MET A 1 -38.39 -7.46 22.01
CA MET A 1 -38.14 -6.00 22.06
C MET A 1 -36.68 -5.65 22.40
N LYS A 2 -36.09 -6.15 23.50
CA LYS A 2 -34.69 -5.83 23.88
C LYS A 2 -33.63 -6.28 22.84
N SER A 3 -33.89 -7.36 22.09
CA SER A 3 -33.03 -7.86 21.01
C SER A 3 -33.06 -7.00 19.75
N ILE A 4 -34.23 -6.46 19.39
CA ILE A 4 -34.42 -5.56 18.24
C ILE A 4 -33.78 -4.20 18.52
N LEU A 5 -33.87 -3.70 19.75
CA LEU A 5 -33.24 -2.44 20.15
C LEU A 5 -31.70 -2.50 20.07
N ARG A 6 -31.09 -3.65 20.38
CA ARG A 6 -29.64 -3.88 20.22
C ARG A 6 -29.20 -3.91 18.75
N LEU A 7 -30.03 -4.50 17.88
CA LEU A 7 -29.80 -4.50 16.43
C LEU A 7 -29.90 -3.09 15.84
N PHE A 8 -30.86 -2.29 16.32
CA PHE A 8 -31.02 -0.89 15.92
C PHE A 8 -29.88 0.01 16.43
N LEU A 9 -29.33 -0.27 17.63
CA LEU A 9 -28.17 0.44 18.16
C LEU A 9 -26.87 0.13 17.39
N LEU A 10 -26.73 -1.09 16.86
CA LEU A 10 -25.60 -1.50 16.02
C LEU A 10 -25.61 -0.83 14.64
N LEU A 11 -26.79 -0.45 14.13
CA LEU A 11 -26.98 0.29 12.87
C LEU A 11 -26.72 1.80 13.01
N LEU A 12 -26.61 2.32 14.23
CA LEU A 12 -26.40 3.73 14.53
C LEU A 12 -24.92 4.11 14.72
N ILE A 13 -23.98 3.23 14.39
CA ILE A 13 -22.56 3.59 14.38
C ILE A 13 -22.34 4.51 13.17
N PRO A 14 -22.06 5.82 13.36
CA PRO A 14 -21.72 6.68 12.25
C PRO A 14 -20.42 6.16 11.64
N VAL A 15 -20.50 5.66 10.41
CA VAL A 15 -19.32 5.41 9.60
C VAL A 15 -18.85 6.78 9.14
N PHE A 16 -17.87 7.35 9.83
CA PHE A 16 -17.14 8.49 9.30
C PHE A 16 -16.49 8.03 7.99
N ALA A 17 -17.02 8.53 6.87
CA ALA A 17 -16.41 8.30 5.57
C ALA A 17 -15.14 9.15 5.49
N THR A 18 -13.99 8.51 5.69
CA THR A 18 -12.69 9.14 5.41
C THR A 18 -12.37 8.94 3.93
N ALA A 19 -12.04 10.01 3.23
CA ALA A 19 -11.55 9.91 1.86
C ALA A 19 -10.20 9.17 1.85
N GLN A 20 -10.04 8.24 0.91
CA GLN A 20 -8.84 7.44 0.77
C GLN A 20 -7.92 8.06 -0.28
N GLN A 21 -6.62 8.23 0.04
CA GLN A 21 -5.63 8.77 -0.90
C GLN A 21 -4.83 7.68 -1.62
N ASP A 22 -4.32 6.69 -0.88
CA ASP A 22 -3.58 5.56 -1.43
C ASP A 22 -4.51 4.35 -1.66
N PRO A 23 -4.47 3.64 -2.80
CA PRO A 23 -5.31 2.47 -3.03
C PRO A 23 -4.98 1.33 -2.05
N GLN A 24 -6.02 0.71 -1.50
CA GLN A 24 -5.91 -0.39 -0.54
C GLN A 24 -5.89 -1.73 -1.27
N PHE A 25 -5.00 -2.64 -0.89
CA PHE A 25 -4.96 -4.00 -1.40
C PHE A 25 -5.35 -5.02 -0.33
N THR A 26 -5.91 -6.15 -0.75
CA THR A 26 -6.26 -7.28 0.14
C THR A 26 -5.04 -8.18 0.40
N PHE A 27 -4.20 -8.38 -0.62
CA PHE A 27 -2.98 -9.20 -0.59
C PHE A 27 -1.77 -8.40 -0.07
N ASN A 28 -1.90 -7.82 1.14
CA ASN A 28 -0.87 -6.95 1.72
C ASN A 28 0.45 -7.68 2.02
N ASN A 29 0.41 -9.00 2.26
CA ASN A 29 1.61 -9.76 2.55
C ASN A 29 2.50 -9.90 1.30
N GLU A 30 1.88 -10.16 0.15
CA GLU A 30 2.54 -10.29 -1.15
C GLU A 30 3.05 -8.93 -1.64
N LEU A 31 2.27 -7.87 -1.43
CA LEU A 31 2.62 -6.51 -1.82
C LEU A 31 3.37 -5.72 -0.74
N ASN A 32 3.92 -6.38 0.26
CA ASN A 32 4.59 -5.70 1.36
C ASN A 32 5.80 -4.88 0.88
N SER A 33 6.51 -5.33 -0.15
CA SER A 33 7.62 -4.60 -0.79
C SER A 33 7.20 -3.28 -1.44
N TYR A 34 5.92 -3.09 -1.78
CA TYR A 34 5.39 -1.83 -2.31
C TYR A 34 5.27 -0.76 -1.20
N VAL A 35 4.77 -1.16 -0.03
CA VAL A 35 4.54 -0.27 1.11
C VAL A 35 5.70 -0.20 2.11
N ASN A 36 6.59 -1.20 2.09
CA ASN A 36 7.73 -1.32 2.99
C ASN A 36 8.99 -1.74 2.21
N PRO A 37 9.88 -0.77 1.88
CA PRO A 37 11.10 -1.02 1.13
C PRO A 37 11.98 -2.12 1.71
N SER A 38 12.03 -2.32 3.02
CA SER A 38 12.82 -3.39 3.65
C SER A 38 12.44 -4.80 3.17
N PHE A 39 11.21 -5.00 2.67
CA PHE A 39 10.74 -6.31 2.18
C PHE A 39 11.11 -6.62 0.71
N VAL A 40 11.85 -5.74 0.02
CA VAL A 40 12.50 -6.12 -1.26
C VAL A 40 13.58 -7.20 -1.06
N ILE A 41 14.14 -7.28 0.15
CA ILE A 41 14.94 -8.43 0.59
C ILE A 41 13.95 -9.47 1.09
N ASN A 42 13.60 -10.44 0.26
CA ASN A 42 12.69 -11.54 0.61
C ASN A 42 13.32 -12.89 0.24
N ASP A 43 12.59 -13.97 0.53
CA ASP A 43 13.09 -15.34 0.30
C ASP A 43 13.23 -15.70 -1.19
N TYR A 44 12.63 -14.91 -2.08
CA TYR A 44 12.77 -15.07 -3.51
C TYR A 44 13.90 -14.17 -4.04
N LYS A 45 14.75 -14.73 -4.90
CA LYS A 45 15.80 -13.96 -5.56
C LYS A 45 15.23 -12.89 -6.48
N LEU A 46 14.22 -13.24 -7.28
CA LEU A 46 13.42 -12.34 -8.10
C LEU A 46 11.96 -12.58 -7.76
N ASN A 47 11.22 -11.54 -7.41
CA ASN A 47 9.80 -11.59 -7.17
C ASN A 47 9.12 -10.53 -8.04
N VAL A 48 8.13 -10.95 -8.84
CA VAL A 48 7.35 -10.05 -9.70
C VAL A 48 5.88 -10.35 -9.45
N ILE A 49 5.12 -9.32 -9.09
CA ILE A 49 3.69 -9.38 -8.82
C ILE A 49 3.00 -8.34 -9.68
N ALA A 50 1.97 -8.77 -10.40
CA ALA A 50 1.04 -7.88 -11.07
C ALA A 50 -0.34 -8.06 -10.44
N GLN A 51 -0.96 -6.96 -10.05
CA GLN A 51 -2.32 -6.94 -9.55
C GLN A 51 -3.15 -5.96 -10.37
N HIS A 52 -4.30 -6.42 -10.84
CA HIS A 52 -5.32 -5.59 -11.45
C HIS A 52 -6.61 -5.77 -10.66
N ARG A 53 -7.25 -4.64 -10.31
CA ARG A 53 -8.50 -4.62 -9.55
C ARG A 53 -9.46 -3.65 -10.21
N GLN A 54 -10.58 -4.17 -10.64
CA GLN A 54 -11.74 -3.39 -11.06
C GLN A 54 -12.85 -3.56 -10.02
N GLN A 55 -13.39 -2.44 -9.53
CA GLN A 55 -14.47 -2.45 -8.55
C GLN A 55 -15.70 -1.78 -9.16
N TRP A 56 -16.89 -2.09 -8.64
CA TRP A 56 -18.14 -1.45 -9.09
C TRP A 56 -18.37 -1.58 -10.60
N VAL A 57 -18.05 -2.76 -11.15
CA VAL A 57 -18.20 -3.04 -12.58
C VAL A 57 -19.63 -2.75 -13.03
N GLY A 58 -19.77 -2.01 -14.12
CA GLY A 58 -21.06 -1.62 -14.69
C GLY A 58 -21.53 -0.22 -14.29
N PHE A 59 -20.83 0.45 -13.36
CA PHE A 59 -21.01 1.88 -13.11
C PHE A 59 -20.02 2.70 -13.94
N ASP A 60 -20.45 3.87 -14.39
CA ASP A 60 -19.56 4.80 -15.07
C ASP A 60 -18.54 5.39 -14.07
N GLY A 61 -17.31 5.62 -14.53
CA GLY A 61 -16.21 6.06 -13.66
C GLY A 61 -15.76 5.03 -12.63
N ALA A 62 -16.13 3.76 -12.78
CA ALA A 62 -15.78 2.67 -11.87
C ALA A 62 -14.26 2.59 -11.59
N PRO A 63 -13.84 2.47 -10.31
CA PRO A 63 -12.44 2.38 -9.92
C PRO A 63 -11.68 1.24 -10.59
N VAL A 64 -10.53 1.58 -11.18
CA VAL A 64 -9.59 0.62 -11.78
C VAL A 64 -8.18 0.88 -11.25
N VAL A 65 -7.60 -0.12 -10.59
CA VAL A 65 -6.24 -0.07 -10.05
C VAL A 65 -5.39 -1.15 -10.69
N THR A 66 -4.23 -0.77 -11.21
CA THR A 66 -3.20 -1.68 -11.70
C THR A 66 -1.89 -1.39 -10.99
N LEU A 67 -1.29 -2.42 -10.38
CA LEU A 67 0.01 -2.37 -9.75
C LEU A 67 0.92 -3.45 -10.36
N ILE A 68 2.12 -3.06 -10.74
CA ILE A 68 3.21 -3.97 -11.08
C ILE A 68 4.33 -3.71 -10.09
N ASN A 69 4.68 -4.72 -9.29
CA ASN A 69 5.77 -4.67 -8.32
C ASN A 69 6.81 -5.72 -8.70
N ALA A 70 8.08 -5.33 -8.74
CA ALA A 70 9.19 -6.23 -8.92
C ALA A 70 10.26 -5.96 -7.87
N SER A 71 10.84 -7.01 -7.32
CA SER A 71 11.94 -6.91 -6.36
C SER A 71 13.00 -7.96 -6.65
N TYR A 72 14.26 -7.61 -6.36
CA TYR A 72 15.40 -8.46 -6.57
C TYR A 72 16.31 -8.43 -5.34
N ASN A 73 16.54 -9.60 -4.75
CA ASN A 73 17.41 -9.79 -3.61
C ASN A 73 18.84 -10.10 -4.07
N ILE A 74 19.78 -9.22 -3.71
CA ILE A 74 21.19 -9.29 -4.06
C ILE A 74 21.95 -9.86 -2.85
N GLU A 75 21.89 -11.19 -2.69
CA GLU A 75 22.46 -11.88 -1.52
C GLU A 75 23.94 -11.55 -1.26
N LYS A 76 24.76 -11.48 -2.32
CA LYS A 76 26.20 -11.17 -2.22
C LYS A 76 26.47 -9.78 -1.63
N ALA A 77 25.62 -8.81 -1.97
CA ALA A 77 25.74 -7.44 -1.49
C ALA A 77 24.94 -7.19 -0.20
N ARG A 78 24.21 -8.21 0.28
CA ARG A 78 23.27 -8.10 1.41
C ARG A 78 22.31 -6.93 1.21
N SER A 79 21.84 -6.75 -0.02
CA SER A 79 20.96 -5.65 -0.37
C SER A 79 19.83 -6.15 -1.25
N GLY A 80 18.78 -5.36 -1.37
CA GLY A 80 17.72 -5.63 -2.32
C GLY A 80 17.26 -4.33 -2.96
N ILE A 81 16.78 -4.47 -4.19
CA ILE A 81 16.19 -3.39 -4.96
C ILE A 81 14.78 -3.76 -5.37
N GLY A 82 13.92 -2.77 -5.57
CA GLY A 82 12.60 -2.98 -6.11
C GLY A 82 12.13 -1.80 -6.95
N ILE A 83 11.19 -2.07 -7.84
CA ILE A 83 10.49 -1.08 -8.65
C ILE A 83 9.00 -1.37 -8.57
N SER A 84 8.19 -0.31 -8.48
CA SER A 84 6.73 -0.42 -8.52
C SER A 84 6.15 0.63 -9.46
N LEU A 85 5.21 0.21 -10.29
CA LEU A 85 4.40 1.07 -11.13
C LEU A 85 2.94 0.93 -10.70
N LEU A 86 2.31 2.05 -10.38
CA LEU A 86 0.90 2.15 -10.01
C LEU A 86 0.18 3.00 -11.04
N SER A 87 -0.98 2.53 -11.48
CA SER A 87 -1.99 3.31 -12.19
C SER A 87 -3.31 3.09 -11.50
N ASP A 88 -3.92 4.16 -11.04
CA ASP A 88 -5.18 4.17 -10.30
C ASP A 88 -6.10 5.21 -10.92
N GLN A 89 -7.26 4.77 -11.39
CA GLN A 89 -8.29 5.60 -11.99
C GLN A 89 -9.52 5.56 -11.09
N LEU A 90 -9.99 6.74 -10.68
CA LEU A 90 -11.12 6.98 -9.79
C LEU A 90 -12.01 8.05 -10.42
N GLY A 91 -12.96 7.64 -11.28
CA GLY A 91 -13.74 8.59 -12.09
C GLY A 91 -12.84 9.52 -12.91
N ALA A 92 -13.06 10.82 -12.75
CA ALA A 92 -12.30 11.90 -13.39
C ALA A 92 -10.84 12.07 -12.88
N GLN A 93 -10.45 11.36 -11.82
CA GLN A 93 -9.12 11.44 -11.23
C GLN A 93 -8.25 10.25 -11.63
N TYR A 94 -7.02 10.54 -12.06
CA TYR A 94 -5.99 9.58 -12.39
C TYR A 94 -4.76 9.80 -11.51
N ASN A 95 -4.44 8.79 -10.71
CA ASN A 95 -3.23 8.73 -9.89
C ASN A 95 -2.23 7.75 -10.51
N GLY A 96 -1.01 8.21 -10.74
CA GLY A 96 0.11 7.39 -11.19
C GLY A 96 1.25 7.45 -10.17
N ALA A 97 1.94 6.33 -9.97
CA ALA A 97 3.19 6.35 -9.19
C ALA A 97 4.25 5.45 -9.83
N ALA A 98 5.47 5.96 -9.89
CA ALA A 98 6.66 5.17 -10.23
C ALA A 98 7.63 5.25 -9.06
N VAL A 99 7.95 4.10 -8.47
CA VAL A 99 8.66 4.04 -7.19
C VAL A 99 9.82 3.07 -7.27
N ILE A 100 10.96 3.45 -6.71
CA ILE A 100 12.15 2.61 -6.57
C ILE A 100 12.43 2.45 -5.08
N ASN A 101 12.73 1.21 -4.68
CA ASN A 101 13.01 0.82 -3.32
C ASN A 101 14.43 0.26 -3.23
N TYR A 102 15.13 0.58 -2.15
CA TYR A 102 16.42 -0.02 -1.80
C TYR A 102 16.43 -0.39 -0.33
N ALA A 103 17.01 -1.54 0.00
CA ALA A 103 17.20 -1.98 1.37
C ALA A 103 18.56 -2.67 1.56
N PHE A 104 19.06 -2.65 2.79
CA PHE A 104 20.30 -3.31 3.18
C PHE A 104 20.08 -4.20 4.40
N ASP A 105 20.60 -5.45 4.36
CA ASP A 105 20.47 -6.45 5.40
C ASP A 105 21.63 -6.38 6.40
N GLY A 106 21.45 -5.60 7.46
CA GLY A 106 22.39 -5.49 8.58
C GLY A 106 22.26 -6.69 9.52
N ARG A 107 23.16 -7.67 9.38
CA ARG A 107 23.17 -8.89 10.20
C ARG A 107 24.04 -8.73 11.45
N ILE A 108 23.45 -9.00 12.62
CA ILE A 108 24.09 -9.04 13.93
C ILE A 108 23.77 -10.41 14.55
N GLY A 109 24.66 -11.39 14.32
CA GLY A 109 24.38 -12.78 14.67
C GLY A 109 23.20 -13.35 13.88
N GLU A 110 22.19 -13.87 14.58
CA GLU A 110 20.92 -14.34 13.99
C GLU A 110 19.88 -13.22 13.78
N HIS A 111 20.21 -11.99 14.17
CA HIS A 111 19.31 -10.84 14.08
C HIS A 111 19.61 -10.05 12.81
N HIS A 112 18.56 -9.71 12.07
CA HIS A 112 18.66 -8.93 10.84
C HIS A 112 17.91 -7.62 11.05
N LEU A 113 18.63 -6.51 10.96
CA LEU A 113 18.08 -5.17 10.97
C LEU A 113 18.18 -4.61 9.55
N ILE A 114 17.04 -4.38 8.93
CA ILE A 114 16.93 -4.11 7.50
C ILE A 114 16.34 -2.72 7.32
N PRO A 115 17.15 -1.64 7.34
CA PRO A 115 16.68 -0.33 6.90
C PRO A 115 16.42 -0.33 5.40
N GLY A 116 15.41 0.42 4.98
CA GLY A 116 15.06 0.61 3.58
C GLY A 116 14.58 2.02 3.28
N ILE A 117 14.83 2.48 2.07
CA ILE A 117 14.43 3.78 1.55
C ILE A 117 13.62 3.61 0.27
N GLN A 118 12.63 4.48 0.12
CA GLN A 118 11.78 4.60 -1.05
C GLN A 118 11.99 5.98 -1.68
N MET A 119 12.11 6.01 -3.00
CA MET A 119 12.05 7.23 -3.79
C MET A 119 11.05 7.03 -4.91
N GLY A 120 10.19 8.01 -5.14
CA GLY A 120 9.16 7.89 -6.17
C GLY A 120 8.80 9.21 -6.83
N LEU A 121 8.12 9.07 -7.96
CA LEU A 121 7.40 10.13 -8.64
C LEU A 121 5.91 9.83 -8.52
N LEU A 122 5.15 10.82 -8.07
CA LEU A 122 3.70 10.79 -8.05
C LEU A 122 3.18 11.70 -9.14
N LEU A 123 2.21 11.22 -9.89
CA LEU A 123 1.52 11.95 -10.93
C LEU A 123 0.05 11.96 -10.57
N ASN A 124 -0.56 13.13 -10.59
CA ASN A 124 -2.00 13.26 -10.47
C ASN A 124 -2.51 14.01 -11.69
N THR A 125 -3.58 13.51 -12.30
CA THR A 125 -4.32 14.21 -13.34
C THR A 125 -5.79 14.23 -12.94
N LEU A 126 -6.40 15.40 -13.00
CA LEU A 126 -7.82 15.59 -12.78
C LEU A 126 -8.44 16.15 -14.06
N ASP A 127 -9.40 15.43 -14.62
CA ASP A 127 -10.11 15.85 -15.81
C ASP A 127 -11.41 16.56 -15.43
N GLY A 128 -11.37 17.89 -15.44
CA GLY A 128 -12.53 18.72 -15.14
C GLY A 128 -13.75 18.49 -16.02
N SER A 129 -13.53 18.04 -17.26
CA SER A 129 -14.60 17.84 -18.24
C SER A 129 -15.47 16.63 -17.96
N GLU A 130 -14.99 15.71 -17.12
CA GLU A 130 -15.74 14.53 -16.66
C GLU A 130 -16.50 14.79 -15.35
N LEU A 131 -16.35 15.99 -14.76
CA LEU A 131 -17.07 16.39 -13.55
C LEU A 131 -18.43 17.01 -13.91
N ASP A 132 -19.46 16.63 -13.16
CA ASP A 132 -20.80 17.23 -13.24
C ASP A 132 -21.06 18.11 -11.99
N PRO A 133 -20.63 19.39 -12.01
CA PRO A 133 -20.73 20.27 -10.85
C PRO A 133 -22.17 20.71 -10.60
N ILE A 134 -22.55 20.78 -9.32
CA ILE A 134 -23.87 21.30 -8.91
C ILE A 134 -23.98 22.80 -9.24
N ASP A 135 -22.92 23.55 -8.99
CA ASP A 135 -22.80 24.97 -9.32
C ASP A 135 -21.90 25.15 -10.55
N GLY A 136 -22.51 25.40 -11.70
CA GLY A 136 -21.78 25.66 -12.94
C GLY A 136 -20.88 26.89 -12.82
N GLY A 137 -19.57 26.72 -13.04
CA GLY A 137 -18.59 27.80 -12.97
C GLY A 137 -17.94 28.03 -11.59
N ASP A 138 -18.04 27.06 -10.67
CA ASP A 138 -17.29 27.11 -9.40
C ASP A 138 -15.77 27.23 -9.66
N PRO A 139 -15.11 28.32 -9.22
CA PRO A 139 -13.70 28.56 -9.44
C PRO A 139 -12.77 27.57 -8.71
N ASN A 140 -13.30 26.73 -7.80
CA ASN A 140 -12.53 25.68 -7.12
C ASN A 140 -12.53 24.36 -7.90
N ILE A 141 -13.43 24.19 -8.86
CA ILE A 141 -13.50 23.00 -9.72
C ILE A 141 -12.66 23.30 -10.96
N VAL A 142 -11.67 22.43 -11.19
CA VAL A 142 -10.87 22.50 -12.41
C VAL A 142 -11.82 22.25 -13.58
N SER A 143 -11.96 23.21 -14.50
CA SER A 143 -12.84 23.08 -15.68
C SER A 143 -12.16 22.40 -16.87
N GLU A 144 -10.83 22.30 -16.84
CA GLU A 144 -9.98 21.67 -17.85
C GLU A 144 -9.14 20.54 -17.23
N LYS A 145 -8.31 19.89 -18.04
CA LYS A 145 -7.45 18.79 -17.57
C LYS A 145 -6.23 19.33 -16.82
N GLY A 146 -6.26 19.26 -15.50
CA GLY A 146 -5.14 19.63 -14.64
C GLY A 146 -4.17 18.46 -14.46
N ARG A 147 -2.86 18.68 -14.63
CA ARG A 147 -1.82 17.71 -14.32
C ARG A 147 -0.83 18.25 -13.30
N ALA A 148 -0.43 17.41 -12.35
CA ALA A 148 0.59 17.71 -11.37
C ALA A 148 1.55 16.53 -11.20
N MET A 149 2.81 16.82 -10.91
CA MET A 149 3.83 15.83 -10.62
C MET A 149 4.65 16.27 -9.41
N THR A 150 5.00 15.33 -8.54
CA THR A 150 5.83 15.61 -7.38
C THR A 150 6.76 14.44 -7.05
N PHE A 151 7.82 14.74 -6.32
CA PHE A 151 8.74 13.75 -5.79
C PHE A 151 8.26 13.27 -4.43
N ASP A 152 8.45 11.98 -4.18
CA ASP A 152 8.03 11.33 -2.95
C ASP A 152 9.16 10.53 -2.32
N LEU A 153 9.16 10.49 -1.00
CA LEU A 153 10.14 9.74 -0.21
C LEU A 153 9.42 8.89 0.84
N GLY A 154 9.97 7.71 1.09
CA GLY A 154 9.52 6.82 2.16
C GLY A 154 10.70 6.15 2.85
N LEU A 155 10.47 5.69 4.07
CA LEU A 155 11.47 5.02 4.89
C LEU A 155 10.87 3.77 5.52
N SER A 156 11.75 2.82 5.84
CA SER A 156 11.36 1.58 6.50
C SER A 156 12.46 1.00 7.35
N LEU A 157 12.03 0.24 8.34
CA LEU A 157 12.88 -0.59 9.16
C LEU A 157 12.17 -1.91 9.38
N ALA A 158 12.81 -3.00 8.98
CA ALA A 158 12.37 -4.34 9.32
C ALA A 158 13.37 -5.02 10.24
N TYR A 159 12.84 -5.86 11.12
CA TYR A 159 13.58 -6.73 12.00
C TYR A 159 13.18 -8.17 11.72
N ARG A 160 14.17 -9.02 11.48
CA ARG A 160 13.96 -10.47 11.33
C ARG A 160 14.83 -11.23 12.31
N TRP A 161 14.24 -12.24 12.94
CA TRP A 161 14.94 -13.14 13.82
C TRP A 161 14.29 -14.52 13.76
N LYS A 162 15.06 -15.52 13.34
CA LYS A 162 14.59 -16.90 13.11
C LYS A 162 13.36 -16.92 12.20
N ARG A 163 12.16 -17.08 12.79
CA ARG A 163 10.87 -17.20 12.11
C ARG A 163 9.96 -16.00 12.33
N LEU A 164 10.46 -14.97 13.00
CA LEU A 164 9.75 -13.73 13.28
C LEU A 164 10.18 -12.66 12.27
N ALA A 165 9.21 -11.94 11.71
CA ALA A 165 9.44 -10.73 10.93
C ALA A 165 8.53 -9.62 11.42
N ILE A 166 9.11 -8.47 11.74
CA ILE A 166 8.40 -7.24 12.12
C ILE A 166 8.90 -6.12 11.21
N GLY A 167 8.01 -5.25 10.76
CA GLY A 167 8.35 -4.14 9.89
C GLY A 167 7.55 -2.90 10.22
N PHE A 168 8.23 -1.75 10.16
CA PHE A 168 7.63 -0.43 10.19
C PHE A 168 8.02 0.31 8.92
N SER A 169 7.08 1.03 8.31
CA SER A 169 7.40 1.89 7.18
C SER A 169 6.51 3.13 7.14
N THR A 170 7.00 4.12 6.42
CA THR A 170 6.28 5.35 6.11
C THR A 170 6.38 5.62 4.61
N LYS A 171 5.24 5.92 4.00
CA LYS A 171 5.14 6.50 2.65
C LYS A 171 4.83 7.98 2.78
N HIS A 172 5.17 8.75 1.74
CA HIS A 172 4.86 10.17 1.67
C HIS A 172 5.47 10.99 2.81
N LEU A 173 6.71 10.68 3.20
CA LEU A 173 7.41 11.30 4.32
C LEU A 173 7.46 12.84 4.21
N THR A 174 7.59 13.35 2.99
CA THR A 174 7.61 14.79 2.68
C THR A 174 6.24 15.44 2.65
N ALA A 175 5.15 14.66 2.70
CA ALA A 175 3.76 15.11 2.55
C ALA A 175 3.60 16.11 1.39
N PRO A 176 3.97 15.72 0.15
CA PRO A 176 4.06 16.67 -0.95
C PRO A 176 2.68 17.22 -1.34
N THR A 177 2.63 18.53 -1.60
CA THR A 177 1.45 19.19 -2.16
C THR A 177 1.59 19.30 -3.67
N LEU A 178 0.66 18.67 -4.39
CA LEU A 178 0.51 18.80 -5.83
C LEU A 178 -0.31 20.05 -6.14
N LYS A 179 0.25 20.91 -7.00
CA LYS A 179 -0.43 22.11 -7.52
C LYS A 179 -0.68 21.88 -9.00
N TYR A 180 -1.92 22.00 -9.45
CA TYR A 180 -2.25 21.86 -10.88
C TYR A 180 -1.84 23.15 -11.60
N SER A 181 -0.97 23.01 -12.60
CA SER A 181 -0.25 24.15 -13.19
C SER A 181 -1.03 24.93 -14.26
N ASP A 182 -2.18 24.43 -14.70
CA ASP A 182 -2.87 24.93 -15.93
C ASP A 182 -4.29 25.46 -15.72
N SER A 183 -4.83 25.44 -14.50
CA SER A 183 -6.17 25.98 -14.24
C SER A 183 -6.11 27.32 -13.51
N ASN A 184 -6.91 28.30 -13.95
CA ASN A 184 -7.23 29.51 -13.18
C ASN A 184 -7.86 29.22 -11.80
N ALA A 185 -8.12 27.94 -11.49
CA ALA A 185 -8.53 27.42 -10.20
C ALA A 185 -7.32 27.07 -9.33
N VAL A 186 -7.28 27.60 -8.09
CA VAL A 186 -6.32 27.21 -7.06
C VAL A 186 -6.79 25.90 -6.43
N SER A 187 -6.53 24.77 -7.10
CA SER A 187 -6.75 23.44 -6.53
C SER A 187 -5.41 22.85 -6.07
N GLU A 188 -5.29 22.55 -4.78
CA GLU A 188 -4.11 21.94 -4.17
C GLU A 188 -4.48 20.56 -3.61
N TYR A 189 -3.66 19.55 -3.92
CA TYR A 189 -3.83 18.20 -3.39
C TYR A 189 -2.61 17.82 -2.56
N THR A 190 -2.76 17.79 -1.24
CA THR A 190 -1.68 17.38 -0.31
C THR A 190 -1.78 15.90 -0.02
N VAL A 191 -0.71 15.15 -0.29
CA VAL A 191 -0.62 13.72 0.04
C VAL A 191 -0.28 13.56 1.52
N ALA A 192 -1.13 12.85 2.26
CA ALA A 192 -0.93 12.56 3.67
C ALA A 192 0.19 11.53 3.87
N ARG A 193 0.87 11.63 5.01
CA ARG A 193 1.83 10.62 5.44
C ARG A 193 1.08 9.35 5.80
N HIS A 194 1.50 8.23 5.23
CA HIS A 194 0.99 6.92 5.60
C HIS A 194 2.03 6.14 6.39
N TYR A 195 1.60 5.51 7.48
CA TYR A 195 2.40 4.69 8.37
C TYR A 195 1.88 3.26 8.34
N TYR A 196 2.81 2.32 8.30
CA TYR A 196 2.53 0.91 8.13
C TYR A 196 3.27 0.12 9.20
N PHE A 197 2.58 -0.85 9.79
CA PHE A 197 3.19 -1.87 10.63
C PHE A 197 2.82 -3.25 10.09
N TYR A 198 3.81 -4.12 10.02
CA TYR A 198 3.70 -5.51 9.59
C TYR A 198 4.29 -6.39 10.67
N SER A 199 3.62 -7.50 11.00
CA SER A 199 4.23 -8.57 11.77
C SER A 199 3.82 -9.94 11.23
N SER A 200 4.72 -10.90 11.28
CA SER A 200 4.42 -12.30 10.98
C SER A 200 5.30 -13.25 11.77
N TYR A 201 4.80 -14.45 12.03
CA TYR A 201 5.55 -15.50 12.71
C TYR A 201 5.27 -16.86 12.07
N GLU A 202 6.30 -17.65 11.75
CA GLU A 202 6.12 -18.99 11.19
C GLU A 202 6.16 -20.07 12.26
N ALA A 203 4.98 -20.52 12.70
CA ALA A 203 4.81 -21.60 13.66
C ALA A 203 4.77 -22.96 12.95
N HIS A 204 5.62 -23.88 13.37
CA HIS A 204 5.61 -25.26 12.89
C HIS A 204 4.84 -26.13 13.89
N LEU A 205 3.70 -26.68 13.46
CA LEU A 205 2.88 -27.58 14.25
C LEU A 205 3.14 -29.02 13.78
N GLY A 206 3.98 -29.73 14.53
CA GLY A 206 4.43 -31.07 14.17
C GLY A 206 5.35 -31.04 12.94
N LYS A 207 5.32 -32.13 12.16
CA LYS A 207 6.22 -32.31 10.99
C LYS A 207 5.64 -31.84 9.66
N HIS A 208 4.34 -31.56 9.62
CA HIS A 208 3.62 -31.39 8.35
C HIS A 208 2.83 -30.09 8.24
N LEU A 209 2.58 -29.38 9.33
CA LEU A 209 1.75 -28.18 9.32
C LEU A 209 2.59 -26.95 9.66
N LEU A 210 2.52 -25.94 8.80
CA LEU A 210 3.08 -24.63 9.03
C LEU A 210 1.95 -23.62 9.06
N LEU A 211 1.89 -22.84 10.14
CA LEU A 211 0.98 -21.72 10.33
C LEU A 211 1.77 -20.42 10.33
N LYS A 212 1.33 -19.45 9.54
CA LYS A 212 1.93 -18.11 9.49
C LYS A 212 0.85 -17.05 9.72
N PRO A 213 0.54 -16.72 10.99
CA PRO A 213 -0.22 -15.52 11.31
C PRO A 213 0.53 -14.28 10.83
N ILE A 214 -0.22 -13.35 10.26
CA ILE A 214 0.25 -12.07 9.73
C ILE A 214 -0.71 -11.00 10.23
N THR A 215 -0.16 -9.90 10.75
CA THR A 215 -0.93 -8.71 11.12
C THR A 215 -0.42 -7.53 10.33
N PHE A 216 -1.34 -6.69 9.90
CA PHE A 216 -1.02 -5.48 9.17
C PHE A 216 -1.81 -4.31 9.76
N LEU A 217 -1.15 -3.19 10.02
CA LEU A 217 -1.77 -1.96 10.49
C LEU A 217 -1.38 -0.84 9.54
N LYS A 218 -2.36 -0.02 9.17
CA LYS A 218 -2.21 1.12 8.28
C LYS A 218 -2.83 2.33 8.94
N THR A 219 -2.15 3.47 8.93
CA THR A 219 -2.73 4.72 9.41
C THR A 219 -2.14 5.93 8.70
N ASP A 220 -2.95 6.95 8.47
CA ASP A 220 -2.53 8.28 8.06
C ASP A 220 -2.61 9.30 9.21
N ALA A 221 -2.68 8.81 10.45
CA ALA A 221 -2.97 9.54 11.69
C ALA A 221 -4.39 10.12 11.80
N ALA A 222 -5.23 10.02 10.77
CA ALA A 222 -6.65 10.37 10.82
C ALA A 222 -7.56 9.13 10.87
N SER A 223 -7.24 8.12 10.06
CA SER A 223 -7.88 6.82 9.96
C SER A 223 -6.88 5.72 10.28
N THR A 224 -7.35 4.62 10.87
CA THR A 224 -6.53 3.45 11.15
C THR A 224 -7.27 2.20 10.72
N GLN A 225 -6.60 1.37 9.92
CA GLN A 225 -7.09 0.08 9.47
C GLN A 225 -6.19 -1.03 10.02
N PHE A 226 -6.83 -2.09 10.50
CA PHE A 226 -6.18 -3.30 10.98
C PHE A 226 -6.63 -4.50 10.14
N ASP A 227 -5.68 -5.24 9.58
CA ASP A 227 -5.90 -6.47 8.84
C ASP A 227 -5.17 -7.63 9.53
N ALA A 228 -5.83 -8.78 9.65
CA ALA A 228 -5.22 -10.01 10.15
C ALA A 228 -5.40 -11.13 9.11
N GLN A 229 -4.35 -11.91 8.88
CA GLN A 229 -4.33 -13.02 7.92
C GLN A 229 -3.68 -14.24 8.57
N LEU A 230 -4.10 -15.43 8.16
CA LEU A 230 -3.48 -16.69 8.56
C LEU A 230 -3.18 -17.51 7.31
N TRP A 231 -1.90 -17.76 7.07
CA TRP A 231 -1.47 -18.71 6.07
C TRP A 231 -1.31 -20.09 6.68
N VAL A 232 -1.91 -21.09 6.03
CA VAL A 232 -1.81 -22.49 6.42
C VAL A 232 -1.16 -23.25 5.27
N ARG A 233 -0.03 -23.90 5.56
CA ARG A 233 0.67 -24.74 4.58
C ARG A 233 0.82 -26.14 5.14
N TRP A 234 0.32 -27.12 4.38
CA TRP A 234 0.60 -28.53 4.65
C TRP A 234 1.75 -29.01 3.76
N GLN A 235 2.78 -29.59 4.38
CA GLN A 235 3.95 -30.16 3.71
C GLN A 235 4.04 -31.65 4.01
N ARG A 236 3.90 -32.47 2.97
CA ARG A 236 4.23 -33.89 3.05
C ARG A 236 5.73 -34.03 3.17
N SER A 237 6.21 -34.75 4.19
CA SER A 237 7.63 -35.09 4.28
C SER A 237 8.00 -35.87 3.02
N ARG A 238 8.86 -35.31 2.16
CA ARG A 238 9.60 -36.13 1.21
C ARG A 238 10.64 -36.87 2.03
N GLU A 239 10.32 -38.10 2.42
CA GLU A 239 11.35 -39.06 2.80
C GLU A 239 12.32 -39.22 1.62
N GLY A 240 13.60 -39.37 1.95
CA GLY A 240 14.74 -39.03 1.08
C GLY A 240 14.78 -39.69 -0.29
N VAL A 241 15.48 -39.02 -1.20
CA VAL A 241 16.27 -39.64 -2.28
C VAL A 241 17.73 -39.32 -2.00
#